data_AF-A0A4R6TGN3-F1
#
_entry.id   AF-A0A4R6TGN3-F1
#
_cell.length_a   1.000
_cell.length_b   1.000
_cell.length_c   1.000
_cell.angle_alpha   90.00
_cell.angle_beta   90.00
_cell.angle_gamma   90.00
#
_symmetry.space_group_name_H-M   'P 1'
#
loop_
_entity.id
_entity.type
_entity.pdbx_description
1 polymer ?
#
loop_
_entity_poly.entity_id
_entity_poly.type
_entity_poly.pdbx_seq_one_letter_code
_entity_poly.pdbx_strand_id
1 'polypeptide(L)'
;MEKLKQRWGIDNNWSLVAIFIVFAINGSFAAWIAKPITSLLGLSPDTMSPWIYYPLRILLIFPIYQSTLPLVGWLFGQFKFFWAFEKKFLSRLGLGFLFKRN
;
A
#
# COMPACT_ATOMS: atom_id res chain seq x y z
N MET A 1 -0.38 18.29 14.60
CA MET A 1 -1.57 17.66 14.00
C MET A 1 -2.22 18.51 12.92
N GLU A 2 -2.35 19.83 13.09
CA GLU A 2 -3.07 20.69 12.13
C GLU A 2 -2.43 20.77 10.73
N LYS A 3 -1.09 20.92 10.65
CA LYS A 3 -0.36 20.93 9.36
C LYS A 3 -0.54 19.63 8.55
N LEU A 4 -0.68 18.49 9.23
CA LEU A 4 -0.85 17.19 8.58
C LEU A 4 -2.28 17.03 8.06
N LYS A 5 -3.26 17.40 8.90
CA LYS A 5 -4.67 17.47 8.54
C LYS A 5 -4.91 18.35 7.32
N GLN A 6 -4.31 19.54 7.28
CA GLN A 6 -4.41 20.46 6.14
C GLN A 6 -3.76 19.89 4.86
N ARG A 7 -2.59 19.24 4.96
CA ARG A 7 -1.91 18.61 3.81
C ARG A 7 -2.71 17.45 3.20
N TRP A 8 -3.46 16.74 4.03
CA TRP A 8 -4.21 15.54 3.64
C TRP A 8 -5.70 15.81 3.42
N GLY A 9 -6.16 17.04 3.65
CA GLY A 9 -7.57 17.43 3.51
C GLY A 9 -8.49 16.73 4.52
N ILE A 10 -8.02 16.58 5.76
CA ILE A 10 -8.73 15.86 6.82
C ILE A 10 -9.18 16.84 7.90
N ASP A 11 -10.48 16.96 8.12
CA ASP A 11 -11.02 17.90 9.11
C ASP A 11 -11.04 17.31 10.54
N ASN A 12 -11.23 15.99 10.66
CA ASN A 12 -11.45 15.31 11.94
C ASN A 12 -10.21 14.52 12.43
N ASN A 13 -9.88 14.64 13.72
CA ASN A 13 -8.82 13.85 14.37
C ASN A 13 -9.10 12.33 14.29
N TRP A 14 -10.37 11.92 14.35
CA TRP A 14 -10.75 10.50 14.21
C TRP A 14 -10.36 9.91 12.86
N SER A 15 -10.53 10.67 11.78
CA SER A 15 -10.12 10.23 10.44
C SER A 15 -8.62 10.00 10.35
N LEU A 16 -7.82 10.84 11.03
CA LEU A 16 -6.37 10.68 11.07
C LEU A 16 -5.95 9.42 11.83
N VAL A 17 -6.58 9.14 12.97
CA VAL A 17 -6.35 7.89 13.73
C VAL A 17 -6.75 6.67 12.89
N ALA A 18 -7.92 6.71 12.24
CA ALA A 18 -8.39 5.65 11.35
C ALA A 18 -7.41 5.39 10.19
N ILE A 19 -6.86 6.44 9.56
CA ILE A 19 -5.86 6.32 8.50
C ILE A 19 -4.58 5.65 9.01
N PHE A 20 -4.10 6.02 10.22
CA PHE A 20 -2.93 5.36 10.80
C PHE A 20 -3.18 3.89 11.11
N ILE A 21 -4.36 3.54 11.61
CA ILE A 21 -4.75 2.14 11.84
C ILE A 21 -4.76 1.37 10.54
N VAL A 22 -5.33 1.93 9.47
CA VAL A 22 -5.35 1.30 8.14
C VAL A 22 -3.93 1.08 7.63
N PHE A 23 -3.03 2.06 7.75
CA PHE A 23 -1.62 1.88 7.36
C PHE A 23 -0.91 0.80 8.20
N ALA A 24 -1.16 0.75 9.51
CA ALA A 24 -0.57 -0.26 10.39
C ALA A 24 -1.04 -1.68 10.03
N ILE A 25 -2.35 -1.85 9.78
CA ILE A 25 -2.93 -3.13 9.34
C ILE A 25 -2.35 -3.53 7.98
N ASN A 26 -2.39 -2.63 7.00
CA ASN A 26 -1.94 -2.94 5.64
C ASN A 26 -0.43 -3.22 5.58
N GLY A 27 0.38 -2.45 6.33
CA GLY A 27 1.82 -2.68 6.43
C GLY A 27 2.15 -4.02 7.09
N SER A 28 1.47 -4.37 8.18
CA SER A 28 1.65 -5.67 8.86
C SER A 28 1.21 -6.82 7.96
N PHE A 29 0.08 -6.69 7.27
CA PHE A 29 -0.41 -7.67 6.32
C PHE A 29 0.58 -7.89 5.17
N ALA A 30 1.12 -6.80 4.60
CA ALA A 30 2.10 -6.87 3.52
C ALA A 30 3.39 -7.58 3.94
N ALA A 31 3.88 -7.34 5.17
CA ALA A 31 5.03 -8.04 5.71
C ALA A 31 4.76 -9.54 5.92
N TRP A 32 3.54 -9.87 6.37
CA TRP A 32 3.11 -11.26 6.58
C TRP A 32 2.93 -12.03 5.28
N ILE A 33 2.23 -11.45 4.29
CA ILE A 33 1.92 -12.10 2.99
C ILE A 33 3.16 -12.25 2.10
N ALA A 34 4.19 -11.43 2.33
CA ALA A 34 5.45 -11.49 1.61
C ALA A 34 6.08 -12.89 1.60
N LYS A 35 6.15 -13.53 2.77
CA LYS A 35 6.81 -14.83 2.97
C LYS A 35 6.11 -15.97 2.22
N PRO A 36 4.77 -16.19 2.38
CA PRO A 36 4.09 -17.23 1.62
C PRO A 36 4.19 -16.99 0.12
N ILE A 37 4.11 -15.75 -0.36
CA ILE A 37 4.21 -15.47 -1.80
C ILE A 37 5.59 -15.78 -2.36
N THR A 38 6.66 -15.33 -1.69
CA THR A 38 8.01 -15.68 -2.13
C THR A 38 8.24 -17.19 -2.08
N SER A 39 7.72 -17.87 -1.04
CA SER A 39 7.85 -19.33 -0.90
C SER A 39 7.08 -20.10 -1.96
N LEU A 40 5.87 -19.65 -2.33
CA LEU A 40 5.05 -20.27 -3.38
C LEU A 40 5.72 -20.21 -4.75
N LEU A 41 6.50 -19.16 -4.99
CA LEU A 41 7.28 -18.99 -6.22
C LEU A 41 8.68 -19.63 -6.13
N GLY A 42 8.99 -20.36 -5.07
CA GLY A 42 10.28 -21.00 -4.86
C GLY A 42 11.44 -20.01 -4.60
N LEU A 43 11.14 -18.76 -4.26
CA LEU A 43 12.13 -17.73 -3.98
C LEU A 43 12.60 -17.86 -2.53
N SER A 44 13.88 -18.23 -2.34
CA SER A 44 14.51 -18.29 -1.02
C SER A 44 15.63 -17.26 -0.90
N PRO A 45 15.74 -16.54 0.22
CA PRO A 45 16.90 -15.70 0.51
C PRO A 45 18.20 -16.51 0.68
N ASP A 46 18.10 -17.83 0.92
CA ASP A 46 19.27 -18.70 1.08
C ASP A 46 19.88 -19.13 -0.26
N THR A 47 19.06 -19.18 -1.32
CA THR A 47 19.47 -19.62 -2.66
C THR A 47 19.68 -18.47 -3.64
N MET A 48 19.25 -17.26 -3.27
CA MET A 48 19.31 -16.08 -4.12
C MET A 48 20.16 -14.98 -3.49
N SER A 49 20.83 -14.18 -4.33
CA SER A 49 21.48 -12.96 -3.86
C SER A 49 20.46 -12.04 -3.19
N PRO A 50 20.76 -11.48 -1.99
CA PRO A 50 19.88 -10.51 -1.31
C PRO A 50 19.49 -9.34 -2.21
N TRP A 51 20.40 -8.89 -3.09
CA TRP A 51 20.17 -7.80 -4.05
C TRP A 51 19.11 -8.12 -5.11
N ILE A 52 18.81 -9.40 -5.35
CA ILE A 52 17.76 -9.83 -6.27
C ILE A 52 16.49 -10.18 -5.48
N TYR A 53 16.65 -10.89 -4.35
CA TYR A 53 15.55 -11.35 -3.53
C TYR A 53 14.68 -10.21 -3.01
N TYR A 54 15.27 -9.16 -2.43
CA TYR A 54 14.49 -8.07 -1.82
C TYR A 54 13.73 -7.21 -2.84
N PRO A 55 14.32 -6.77 -3.96
CA PRO A 55 13.55 -6.06 -4.99
C PRO A 55 12.42 -6.92 -5.57
N LEU A 56 12.66 -8.21 -5.84
CA LEU A 56 11.64 -9.11 -6.35
C LEU A 56 10.51 -9.31 -5.33
N ARG A 57 10.86 -9.48 -4.05
CA ARG A 57 9.90 -9.55 -2.95
C ARG A 57 9.02 -8.29 -2.89
N ILE A 58 9.61 -7.10 -2.95
CA ILE A 58 8.86 -5.83 -2.98
C ILE A 58 7.94 -5.79 -4.20
N LEU A 59 8.45 -6.12 -5.38
CA LEU A 59 7.69 -6.10 -6.63
C LEU A 59 6.47 -7.04 -6.59
N LEU A 60 6.60 -8.21 -5.96
CA LEU A 60 5.52 -9.19 -5.82
C LEU A 60 4.45 -8.74 -4.81
N ILE A 61 4.86 -8.15 -3.70
CA ILE A 61 3.93 -7.66 -2.67
C ILE A 61 3.23 -6.38 -3.15
N PHE A 62 3.89 -5.61 -4.01
CA PHE A 62 3.42 -4.30 -4.42
C PHE A 62 1.98 -4.30 -4.96
N PRO A 63 1.58 -5.13 -5.94
CA PRO A 63 0.20 -5.18 -6.42
C PRO A 63 -0.81 -5.53 -5.33
N ILE A 64 -0.43 -6.41 -4.39
CA ILE A 64 -1.29 -6.81 -3.29
C ILE A 64 -1.48 -5.64 -2.35
N TYR A 65 -0.39 -4.99 -1.95
CA TYR A 65 -0.43 -3.79 -1.12
C TYR A 65 -1.33 -2.73 -1.74
N GLN A 66 -1.23 -2.52 -3.06
CA GLN A 66 -2.08 -1.56 -3.74
C GLN A 66 -3.56 -1.98 -3.69
N SER A 67 -3.88 -3.24 -3.94
CA SER A 67 -5.27 -3.69 -3.85
C SER A 67 -5.85 -3.65 -2.43
N THR A 68 -5.07 -3.97 -1.40
CA THR A 68 -5.57 -4.11 -0.03
C THR A 68 -5.67 -2.80 0.71
N LEU A 69 -4.84 -1.80 0.40
CA LEU A 69 -4.87 -0.49 1.05
C LEU A 69 -6.24 0.22 0.96
N PRO A 70 -6.86 0.39 -0.23
CA PRO A 70 -8.17 0.99 -0.34
C PRO A 70 -9.26 0.08 0.24
N LEU A 71 -9.12 -1.26 0.18
CA LEU A 71 -10.07 -2.20 0.78
C LEU A 71 -10.11 -2.08 2.30
N VAL A 72 -8.95 -2.06 2.97
CA VAL A 72 -8.88 -1.85 4.42
C VAL A 72 -9.33 -0.42 4.73
N GLY A 73 -8.94 0.57 3.92
CA GLY A 73 -9.44 1.94 4.03
C GLY A 73 -10.97 2.04 3.99
N TRP A 74 -11.63 1.23 3.16
CA TRP A 74 -13.08 1.16 3.07
C TRP A 74 -13.73 0.68 4.37
N LEU A 75 -13.15 -0.32 5.05
CA LEU A 75 -13.65 -0.80 6.35
C LEU A 75 -13.68 0.29 7.43
N PHE A 76 -12.80 1.30 7.32
CA PHE A 76 -12.73 2.44 8.24
C PHE A 76 -13.38 3.72 7.67
N GLY A 77 -14.12 3.62 6.56
CA GLY A 77 -14.80 4.75 5.92
C GLY A 77 -13.87 5.71 5.16
N GLN A 78 -12.60 5.36 4.96
CA GLN A 78 -11.56 6.18 4.34
C GLN A 78 -11.23 5.74 2.89
N PHE A 79 -12.09 4.97 2.22
CA PHE A 79 -11.86 4.48 0.86
C PHE A 79 -11.46 5.60 -0.13
N LYS A 80 -12.22 6.71 -0.16
CA LYS A 80 -11.96 7.83 -1.09
C LYS A 80 -10.57 8.43 -0.89
N PHE A 81 -10.14 8.55 0.36
CA PHE A 81 -8.82 9.05 0.71
C PHE A 81 -7.74 8.12 0.17
N PHE A 82 -7.82 6.82 0.48
CA PHE A 82 -6.81 5.84 0.07
C PHE A 82 -6.81 5.61 -1.44
N TRP A 83 -7.96 5.62 -2.10
CA TRP A 83 -8.06 5.52 -3.55
C TRP A 83 -7.41 6.73 -4.25
N ALA A 84 -7.61 7.95 -3.74
CA ALA A 84 -6.94 9.14 -4.27
C ALA A 84 -5.43 9.10 -3.99
N PHE A 85 -5.03 8.66 -2.80
CA PHE A 85 -3.64 8.49 -2.39
C PHE A 85 -2.90 7.51 -3.32
N GLU A 86 -3.49 6.34 -3.54
CA GLU A 86 -2.95 5.28 -4.39
C GLU A 86 -2.85 5.70 -5.85
N LYS A 87 -3.91 6.27 -6.43
CA LYS A 87 -3.86 6.80 -7.80
C LYS A 87 -2.74 7.81 -7.99
N LYS A 88 -2.57 8.72 -7.02
CA LYS A 88 -1.52 9.73 -7.04
C LYS A 88 -0.14 9.08 -6.96
N PHE A 89 0.01 8.07 -6.11
CA PHE A 89 1.25 7.31 -5.97
C PHE A 89 1.60 6.52 -7.24
N LEU A 90 0.66 5.73 -7.77
CA LEU A 90 0.84 4.96 -9.00
C LEU A 90 1.08 5.84 -10.22
N SER A 91 0.41 6.99 -10.31
CA SER A 91 0.66 7.96 -11.37
C SER A 91 2.10 8.50 -11.34
N ARG A 92 2.67 8.70 -10.15
CA ARG A 92 4.06 9.15 -9.99
C ARG A 92 5.08 8.06 -10.30
N LEU A 93 4.70 6.80 -10.19
CA LEU A 93 5.50 5.65 -10.61
C LEU A 93 5.42 5.39 -12.13
N GLY A 94 4.71 6.22 -12.89
CA GLY A 94 4.52 6.06 -14.34
C GLY A 94 3.32 5.19 -14.73
N LEU A 95 2.57 4.66 -13.77
CA LEU A 95 1.36 3.85 -13.99
C LEU A 95 0.08 4.68 -14.10
N GLY A 96 0.20 5.99 -14.37
CA GLY A 96 -0.94 6.91 -14.46
C GLY A 96 -1.92 6.58 -15.59
N PHE A 97 -1.47 5.85 -16.62
CA PHE A 97 -2.31 5.41 -17.72
C PHE A 97 -3.45 4.48 -17.28
N LEU A 98 -3.28 3.74 -16.16
CA LEU A 98 -4.31 2.83 -15.63
C LEU A 98 -5.56 3.57 -15.12
N PHE A 99 -5.45 4.88 -14.86
CA PHE A 99 -6.53 5.70 -14.30
C PHE A 99 -7.05 6.75 -15.27
N LYS A 100 -6.54 6.76 -16.50
CA LYS A 100 -7.02 7.67 -17.54
C LYS A 100 -8.42 7.21 -17.96
N ARG A 101 -9.43 7.98 -17.57
CA ARG A 101 -10.80 7.80 -18.06
C ARG A 101 -10.83 8.45 -19.44
N ASN A 102 -10.98 7.64 -20.49
CA ASN A 102 -11.32 8.14 -21.82
C ASN A 102 -12.62 8.93 -21.76
#